data_AF-A0A5D0TYM7-F1
#
_entry.id   AF-A0A5D0TYM7-F1
#
_cell.length_a   1.000
_cell.length_b   1.000
_cell.length_c   1.000
_cell.angle_alpha   90.00
_cell.angle_beta   90.00
_cell.angle_gamma   90.00
#
_symmetry.space_group_name_H-M   'P 1'
#
loop_
_entity.id
_entity.type
_entity.pdbx_description
1 polymer ?
#
loop_
_entity_poly.entity_id
_entity_poly.type
_entity_poly.pdbx_seq_one_letter_code
_entity_poly.pdbx_strand_id
1 'polypeptide(L)'
;MSESPQLLTQLLKAVVAYTWFFEVCDETVLDNDTALKQQEYAGYLLNQLSGADKLRLTAELADLAASEPDPAYREFVATFAFAMGLAEEPG
;
A
#
# COMPACT_ATOMS: atom_id res chain seq x y z
N MET A 1 -0.88 14.12 21.57
CA MET A 1 -1.72 14.40 20.39
C MET A 1 -2.66 13.23 20.24
N SER A 2 -3.97 13.45 20.17
CA SER A 2 -4.92 12.34 19.95
C SER A 2 -4.72 11.79 18.55
N GLU A 3 -4.54 10.48 18.42
CA GLU A 3 -4.52 9.82 17.12
C GLU A 3 -5.86 10.02 16.43
N SER A 4 -5.83 10.24 15.11
CA SER A 4 -7.03 10.28 14.26
C SER A 4 -7.02 9.03 13.37
N PRO A 5 -7.72 7.94 13.77
CA PRO A 5 -7.77 6.71 12.98
C PRO A 5 -8.27 6.96 11.56
N GLN A 6 -9.28 7.82 11.41
CA GLN A 6 -9.83 8.18 10.11
C GLN A 6 -8.79 8.84 9.19
N LEU A 7 -7.91 9.69 9.74
CA LEU A 7 -6.85 10.32 8.94
C LEU A 7 -5.86 9.28 8.42
N LEU A 8 -5.42 8.34 9.27
CA LEU A 8 -4.52 7.27 8.86
C LEU A 8 -5.14 6.43 7.74
N THR A 9 -6.37 5.94 7.93
CA THR A 9 -7.05 5.10 6.95
C THR A 9 -7.22 5.82 5.61
N GLN A 10 -7.58 7.11 5.60
CA GLN A 10 -7.76 7.87 4.35
C GLN A 10 -6.43 8.14 3.64
N LEU A 11 -5.36 8.45 4.38
CA LEU A 11 -4.03 8.60 3.78
C LEU A 11 -3.51 7.29 3.19
N LEU A 12 -3.72 6.18 3.90
CA LEU A 12 -3.34 4.85 3.42
C LEU A 12 -4.10 4.49 2.14
N LYS A 13 -5.42 4.71 2.10
CA LYS A 13 -6.23 4.53 0.89
C LYS A 13 -5.69 5.35 -0.29
N ALA A 14 -5.29 6.60 -0.06
CA ALA A 14 -4.73 7.45 -1.10
C ALA A 14 -3.41 6.89 -1.65
N VAL A 15 -2.50 6.45 -0.76
CA VAL A 15 -1.23 5.81 -1.17
C VAL A 15 -1.51 4.56 -2.01
N VAL A 16 -2.33 3.65 -1.50
CA VAL A 16 -2.67 2.40 -2.21
C VAL A 16 -3.33 2.68 -3.55
N ALA A 17 -4.22 3.68 -3.65
CA ALA A 17 -4.85 4.07 -4.91
C ALA A 17 -3.84 4.57 -5.97
N TYR A 18 -2.87 5.39 -5.58
CA TYR A 18 -1.82 5.83 -6.51
C TYR A 18 -0.88 4.70 -6.92
N THR A 19 -0.65 3.76 -6.01
CA THR A 19 0.21 2.62 -6.33
C THR A 19 -0.51 1.61 -7.22
N TRP A 20 -1.82 1.41 -7.02
CA TRP A 20 -2.67 0.63 -7.93
C TRP A 20 -2.72 1.22 -9.33
N PHE A 21 -2.76 2.56 -9.43
CA PHE A 21 -2.67 3.23 -10.72
C PHE A 21 -1.42 2.78 -11.51
N PHE A 22 -0.28 2.58 -10.84
CA PHE A 22 0.95 2.10 -11.49
C PHE A 22 0.82 0.68 -12.03
N GLU A 23 0.02 -0.19 -11.39
CA GLU A 23 -0.21 -1.56 -11.85
C GLU A 23 -1.15 -1.66 -13.05
N VAL A 24 -2.11 -0.74 -13.17
CA VAL A 24 -3.18 -0.83 -14.18
C VAL A 24 -3.02 0.12 -15.35
N CYS A 25 -2.21 1.16 -15.23
CA CYS A 25 -1.92 2.05 -16.34
C CYS A 25 -0.97 1.38 -17.33
N ASP A 26 -1.12 1.68 -18.62
CA ASP A 26 -0.20 1.17 -19.63
C ASP A 26 1.13 1.94 -19.67
N GLU A 27 2.14 1.32 -20.29
CA GLU A 27 3.49 1.88 -20.43
C GLU A 27 3.54 3.20 -21.24
N THR A 28 2.48 3.54 -21.98
CA THR A 28 2.39 4.82 -22.70
C THR A 28 2.02 5.97 -21.78
N VAL A 29 1.41 5.67 -20.63
CA VAL A 29 1.06 6.62 -19.56
C VAL A 29 2.21 6.76 -18.56
N LEU A 30 2.79 5.65 -18.13
CA LEU A 30 3.90 5.62 -17.17
C LEU A 30 4.83 4.45 -17.52
N ASP A 31 6.10 4.75 -17.80
CA ASP A 31 7.08 3.70 -18.07
C ASP A 31 7.37 2.89 -16.80
N ASN A 32 7.62 1.59 -16.98
CA ASN A 32 7.82 0.65 -15.88
C ASN A 32 9.00 1.02 -14.97
N ASP A 33 10.08 1.60 -15.53
CA ASP A 33 11.24 1.99 -14.73
C ASP A 33 10.89 3.14 -13.78
N THR A 34 10.08 4.10 -14.23
CA THR A 34 9.60 5.18 -13.38
C THR A 34 8.60 4.67 -12.35
N ALA A 35 7.65 3.81 -12.74
CA ALA A 35 6.71 3.17 -11.81
C ALA A 35 7.44 2.43 -10.69
N LEU A 36 8.40 1.58 -11.04
CA LEU A 36 9.19 0.80 -10.10
C LEU A 36 9.97 1.70 -9.15
N LYS A 37 10.64 2.75 -9.65
CA LYS A 37 11.36 3.71 -8.79
C LYS A 37 10.45 4.40 -7.79
N GLN A 38 9.22 4.73 -8.18
CA GLN A 38 8.26 5.33 -7.26
C GLN A 38 7.80 4.34 -6.18
N GLN A 39 7.56 3.08 -6.56
CA GLN A 39 7.21 2.01 -5.60
C GLN A 39 8.36 1.73 -4.63
N GLU A 40 9.59 1.62 -5.11
CA GLU A 40 10.78 1.44 -4.27
C GLU A 40 10.96 2.59 -3.28
N TYR A 41 10.76 3.83 -3.74
CA TYR A 41 10.86 5.00 -2.88
C TYR A 41 9.73 5.05 -1.83
N ALA A 42 8.50 4.72 -2.21
CA ALA A 42 7.38 4.60 -1.27
C ALA A 42 7.66 3.50 -0.22
N GLY A 43 8.13 2.33 -0.65
CA GLY A 43 8.55 1.24 0.23
C GLY A 43 9.65 1.68 1.20
N TYR A 44 10.66 2.42 0.72
CA TYR A 44 11.71 2.99 1.57
C TYR A 44 11.15 3.93 2.65
N LEU A 45 10.24 4.84 2.29
CA LEU A 45 9.62 5.78 3.22
C LEU A 45 8.76 5.05 4.27
N LEU A 46 7.92 4.11 3.85
CA LEU A 46 7.10 3.30 4.75
C LEU A 46 7.98 2.46 5.69
N ASN A 47 9.16 2.03 5.22
CA ASN A 47 10.12 1.31 6.04
C ASN A 47 10.82 2.15 7.12
N GLN A 48 10.69 3.50 7.10
CA GLN A 48 11.16 4.37 8.18
C GLN A 48 10.24 4.40 9.41
N LEU A 49 9.04 3.83 9.30
CA LEU A 49 8.10 3.70 10.42
C LEU A 49 8.68 2.85 11.55
N SER A 50 8.24 3.12 12.78
CA SER A 50 8.56 2.25 13.92
C SER A 50 7.95 0.86 13.70
N GLY A 51 8.48 -0.17 14.36
CA GLY A 51 7.91 -1.52 14.27
C GLY A 51 6.43 -1.59 14.66
N ALA A 52 6.01 -0.81 15.66
CA ALA A 52 4.62 -0.71 16.07
C ALA A 52 3.73 -0.06 14.98
N ASP A 53 4.23 0.99 14.34
CA ASP A 53 3.49 1.66 13.26
C ASP A 53 3.41 0.79 11.99
N LYS A 54 4.46 0.02 11.67
CA LYS A 54 4.42 -0.98 10.59
C LYS A 54 3.35 -2.03 10.85
N LEU A 55 3.30 -2.59 12.05
CA LEU A 55 2.28 -3.57 12.43
C LEU A 55 0.87 -2.99 12.33
N ARG A 56 0.68 -1.76 12.79
CA ARG A 56 -0.61 -1.07 12.66
C ARG A 56 -0.99 -0.84 11.20
N LEU A 57 -0.06 -0.38 10.37
CA LEU A 57 -0.33 -0.13 8.95
C LEU A 57 -0.68 -1.43 8.21
N THR A 58 0.00 -2.54 8.52
CA THR A 58 -0.33 -3.87 7.97
C THR A 58 -1.72 -4.34 8.40
N ALA A 59 -2.12 -4.09 9.66
CA ALA A 59 -3.48 -4.42 10.11
C ALA A 59 -4.55 -3.60 9.37
N GLU A 60 -4.33 -2.29 9.19
CA GLU A 60 -5.24 -1.42 8.42
C GLU A 60 -5.35 -1.89 6.95
N LEU A 61 -4.25 -2.33 6.32
CA LEU A 61 -4.28 -2.90 4.97
C LEU A 61 -5.11 -4.20 4.90
N ALA A 62 -4.99 -5.08 5.90
CA ALA A 62 -5.77 -6.30 5.97
C ALA A 62 -7.27 -6.01 6.11
N ASP A 63 -7.65 -5.05 6.95
CA ASP A 63 -9.04 -4.61 7.11
C ASP A 63 -9.58 -3.97 5.82
N LEU A 64 -8.76 -3.16 5.13
CA LEU A 64 -9.10 -2.59 3.83
C LEU A 64 -9.38 -3.67 2.79
N ALA A 65 -8.47 -4.64 2.64
CA ALA A 65 -8.63 -5.74 1.70
C ALA A 65 -9.88 -6.58 2.01
N ALA A 66 -10.13 -6.89 3.29
CA ALA A 66 -11.31 -7.65 3.70
C ALA A 66 -12.64 -6.93 3.35
N SER A 67 -12.63 -5.61 3.30
CA SER A 67 -13.81 -4.79 2.95
C SER A 67 -13.97 -4.50 1.46
N GLU A 68 -12.96 -4.80 0.64
CA GLU A 68 -12.92 -4.42 -0.77
C GLU A 68 -13.76 -5.36 -1.66
N PRO A 69 -14.79 -4.87 -2.37
CA PRO A 69 -15.60 -5.70 -3.26
C PRO A 69 -14.88 -6.15 -4.54
N ASP A 70 -14.05 -5.30 -5.16
CA ASP A 70 -13.38 -5.62 -6.41
C ASP A 70 -12.28 -6.68 -6.21
N PRO A 71 -12.34 -7.84 -6.88
CA PRO A 71 -11.38 -8.91 -6.63
C PRO A 71 -9.93 -8.57 -6.96
N ALA A 72 -9.68 -7.84 -8.04
CA ALA A 72 -8.32 -7.53 -8.47
C ALA A 72 -7.69 -6.49 -7.53
N TYR A 73 -8.44 -5.45 -7.20
CA TYR A 73 -7.99 -4.45 -6.25
C TYR A 73 -7.85 -5.03 -4.82
N ARG A 74 -8.75 -5.93 -4.41
CA ARG A 74 -8.63 -6.64 -3.13
C ARG A 74 -7.33 -7.44 -3.01
N GLU A 75 -6.97 -8.20 -4.05
CA GLU A 75 -5.72 -8.97 -4.08
C GLU A 75 -4.50 -8.05 -4.03
N PHE A 76 -4.54 -6.94 -4.77
CA PHE A 76 -3.51 -5.92 -4.70
C PHE A 76 -3.35 -5.33 -3.29
N VAL A 77 -4.44 -4.93 -2.64
CA VAL A 77 -4.40 -4.39 -1.27
C VAL A 77 -3.87 -5.43 -0.29
N ALA A 78 -4.28 -6.70 -0.42
CA ALA A 78 -3.87 -7.79 0.45
C ALA A 78 -2.36 -8.09 0.37
N THR A 79 -1.76 -7.91 -0.81
CA THR A 79 -0.33 -8.14 -1.06
C THR A 79 0.53 -6.89 -0.93
N PHE A 80 -0.09 -5.71 -0.81
CA PHE A 80 0.58 -4.41 -0.76
C PHE A 80 1.65 -4.33 0.34
N ALA A 81 1.36 -4.83 1.55
CA ALA A 81 2.30 -4.78 2.66
C ALA A 81 3.58 -5.57 2.35
N PHE A 82 3.45 -6.73 1.71
CA PHE A 82 4.58 -7.54 1.26
C PHE A 82 5.35 -6.85 0.13
N ALA A 83 4.66 -6.34 -0.89
CA ALA A 83 5.27 -5.64 -2.02
C ALA A 83 6.08 -4.40 -1.59
N MET A 84 5.65 -3.72 -0.53
CA MET A 84 6.36 -2.57 0.06
C MET A 84 7.44 -2.97 1.08
N GLY A 85 7.66 -4.26 1.33
CA GLY A 85 8.64 -4.77 2.28
C GLY A 85 8.30 -4.51 3.75
N LEU A 86 7.00 -4.44 4.09
CA LEU A 86 6.50 -4.19 5.44
C LEU A 86 6.12 -5.47 6.20
N ALA A 87 5.87 -6.55 5.47
CA ALA A 87 5.48 -7.85 5.98
C ALA A 87 6.15 -8.96 5.18
N GLU A 88 6.21 -10.16 5.77
CA GLU A 88 6.52 -11.38 5.02
C GLU A 88 5.37 -11.72 4.07
N GLU A 89 5.63 -12.61 3.11
CA GLU A 89 4.63 -13.05 2.13
C GLU A 89 3.38 -13.62 2.86
N PRO A 90 2.16 -13.21 2.48
CA PRO A 90 0.95 -13.80 3.04
C PRO A 90 0.89 -15.29 2.64
N GLY A 91 0.88 -16.18 3.62
CA GLY A 91 0.72 -17.63 3.42
C GLY A 91 -0.72 -18.08 3.23
#